data_AF-A0A4Z0NDJ9-F1
#
_entry.id   AF-A0A4Z0NDJ9-F1
#
_cell.length_a   1.000
_cell.length_b   1.000
_cell.length_c   1.000
_cell.angle_alpha   90.00
_cell.angle_beta   90.00
_cell.angle_gamma   90.00
#
_symmetry.space_group_name_H-M   'P 1'
#
loop_
_entity.id
_entity.type
_entity.pdbx_description
1 polymer ?
#
loop_
_entity_poly.entity_id
_entity_poly.type
_entity_poly.pdbx_seq_one_letter_code
_entity_poly.pdbx_strand_id
1 'polypeptide(L)'
;MSKIYEYVRHPRADELRAGRPVKTRDSRRLNHPNFLVRFNARFGLLITVTVGTMWTAYVFSALALFALPDAIKQGTYYVIVWLSSSFLQLVLLPIIIVGQNIQAKSADKRSEETYKDAEAVLKEAEKIQQHLLAQDEVIAGILRQLQGTTPPDAETRSR
;
A
#
# COMPACT_ATOMS: atom_id res chain seq x y z
N MET A 1 40.08 -13.10 15.95
CA MET A 1 39.80 -11.89 15.16
C MET A 1 38.47 -11.33 15.63
N SER A 2 38.47 -10.13 16.18
CA SER A 2 37.27 -9.40 16.58
C SER A 2 36.42 -9.10 15.34
N LYS A 3 35.11 -9.35 15.40
CA LYS A 3 34.18 -8.94 14.34
C LYS A 3 34.20 -7.41 14.27
N ILE A 4 34.57 -6.87 13.10
CA ILE A 4 34.61 -5.42 12.86
C ILE A 4 33.18 -4.84 12.77
N TYR A 5 32.19 -5.69 12.49
CA TYR A 5 30.78 -5.32 12.40
C TYR A 5 29.89 -6.46 12.90
N GLU A 6 28.93 -6.14 13.77
CA GLU A 6 27.87 -7.05 14.21
C GLU A 6 26.53 -6.57 13.65
N TYR A 7 25.98 -7.37 12.73
CA TYR A 7 24.69 -7.06 12.14
C TYR A 7 23.57 -7.35 13.13
N VAL A 8 22.78 -6.33 13.46
CA VAL A 8 21.52 -6.46 14.19
C VAL A 8 20.37 -6.25 13.21
N ARG A 9 19.56 -7.29 13.04
CA ARG A 9 18.43 -7.24 12.12
C ARG A 9 17.37 -6.27 12.61
N HIS A 10 16.83 -5.45 11.71
CA HIS A 10 15.79 -4.49 12.06
C HIS A 10 14.47 -5.23 12.37
N PRO A 11 13.76 -4.92 13.49
CA PRO A 11 12.54 -5.64 13.91
C PRO A 11 11.45 -5.76 12.84
N ARG A 12 11.23 -4.68 12.07
CA ARG A 12 10.27 -4.70 10.94
C ARG A 12 10.60 -5.72 9.86
N ALA A 13 11.86 -6.12 9.67
CA ALA A 13 12.21 -7.14 8.68
C ALA A 13 11.65 -8.52 9.07
N ASP A 14 11.57 -8.82 10.37
CA ASP A 14 10.98 -10.04 10.89
C ASP A 14 9.45 -9.97 10.87
N GLU A 15 8.88 -8.81 11.22
CA GLU A 15 7.44 -8.56 11.10
C GLU A 15 6.95 -8.67 9.65
N LEU A 16 7.74 -8.22 8.67
CA LEU A 16 7.43 -8.34 7.25
C LEU A 16 7.46 -9.80 6.77
N ARG A 17 8.34 -10.64 7.32
CA ARG A 17 8.35 -12.09 7.02
C ARG A 17 7.10 -12.79 7.56
N ALA A 18 6.56 -12.33 8.69
CA ALA A 18 5.38 -12.92 9.33
C ALA A 18 4.05 -12.31 8.84
N GLY A 19 4.07 -11.06 8.39
CA GLY A 19 2.90 -10.24 8.11
C GLY A 19 2.52 -10.19 6.64
N ARG A 20 1.22 -10.01 6.37
CA ARG A 20 0.69 -9.64 5.05
C ARG A 20 0.52 -8.13 4.96
N PRO A 21 0.54 -7.54 3.75
CA PRO A 21 0.21 -6.13 3.58
C PRO A 21 -1.20 -5.87 4.11
N VAL A 22 -1.34 -4.87 4.97
CA VAL A 22 -2.63 -4.46 5.53
C VAL A 22 -3.50 -3.97 4.38
N LYS A 23 -4.66 -4.59 4.17
CA LYS A 23 -5.61 -4.14 3.15
C LYS A 23 -6.58 -3.17 3.77
N THR A 24 -7.05 -2.21 2.98
CA THR A 24 -8.08 -1.23 3.38
C THR A 24 -9.39 -1.91 3.83
N ARG A 25 -9.60 -3.15 3.40
CA ARG A 25 -10.71 -4.01 3.85
C ARG A 25 -10.56 -4.46 5.31
N ASP A 26 -9.34 -4.59 5.81
CA ASP A 26 -9.01 -5.00 7.17
C ASP A 26 -9.25 -3.84 8.17
N SER A 27 -9.01 -2.59 7.73
CA SER A 27 -9.26 -1.39 8.53
C SER A 27 -10.74 -1.02 8.67
N ARG A 28 -11.64 -1.59 7.86
CA ARG A 28 -13.06 -1.19 7.77
C ARG A 28 -13.96 -1.77 8.88
N ARG A 29 -13.39 -2.22 10.01
CA ARG A 29 -14.09 -2.79 11.18
C ARG A 29 -15.05 -3.96 10.86
N LEU A 30 -14.83 -4.67 9.75
CA LEU A 30 -15.67 -5.81 9.34
C LEU A 30 -15.57 -7.01 10.30
N ASN A 31 -14.52 -7.05 11.11
CA ASN A 31 -14.22 -8.07 12.12
C ASN A 31 -14.23 -7.48 13.53
N HIS A 32 -15.26 -6.71 13.89
CA HIS A 32 -15.43 -6.15 15.24
C HIS A 32 -16.15 -7.15 16.17
N PRO A 33 -15.81 -7.26 17.47
CA PRO A 33 -16.46 -8.21 18.40
C PRO A 33 -17.98 -8.03 18.48
N ASN A 34 -18.46 -6.78 18.44
CA ASN A 34 -19.89 -6.48 18.44
C ASN A 34 -20.57 -6.79 17.10
N PHE A 35 -21.61 -7.62 17.14
CA PHE A 35 -22.40 -8.01 15.96
C PHE A 35 -23.03 -6.82 15.22
N LEU A 36 -23.65 -5.89 15.95
CA LEU A 36 -24.32 -4.71 15.35
C LEU A 36 -23.36 -3.84 14.55
N VAL A 37 -22.12 -3.68 15.02
CA VAL A 37 -21.08 -2.89 14.33
C VAL A 37 -20.70 -3.55 13.01
N ARG A 38 -20.56 -4.88 12.99
CA ARG A 38 -20.26 -5.63 11.75
C ARG A 38 -21.40 -5.57 10.76
N PHE A 39 -22.64 -5.69 11.24
CA PHE A 39 -23.82 -5.59 10.40
C PHE A 39 -23.92 -4.20 9.75
N ASN A 40 -23.83 -3.13 10.54
CA ASN A 40 -23.86 -1.75 10.04
C ASN A 40 -22.71 -1.47 9.07
N ALA A 41 -21.50 -1.97 9.34
CA ALA A 41 -20.36 -1.83 8.45
C ALA A 41 -20.59 -2.53 7.09
N ARG A 42 -21.17 -3.73 7.10
CA ARG A 42 -21.50 -4.47 5.86
C ARG A 42 -22.63 -3.81 5.08
N PHE A 43 -23.67 -3.37 5.77
CA PHE A 43 -24.80 -2.70 5.16
C PHE A 43 -24.40 -1.35 4.55
N GLY A 44 -23.63 -0.55 5.30
CA GLY A 44 -23.07 0.70 4.81
C GLY A 44 -22.14 0.47 3.61
N LEU A 45 -21.31 -0.58 3.64
CA LEU A 45 -20.49 -0.97 2.49
C LEU A 45 -21.35 -1.33 1.28
N LEU A 46 -22.42 -2.10 1.47
CA LEU A 46 -23.31 -2.49 0.39
C LEU A 46 -23.93 -1.27 -0.28
N ILE A 47 -24.54 -0.37 0.49
CA ILE A 47 -25.15 0.86 -0.04
C ILE A 47 -24.10 1.71 -0.75
N THR A 48 -22.95 1.97 -0.12
CA THR A 48 -21.93 2.87 -0.68
C THR A 48 -21.28 2.32 -1.95
N VAL A 49 -21.13 1.00 -2.06
CA VAL A 49 -20.64 0.36 -3.28
C VAL A 49 -21.70 0.38 -4.38
N THR A 50 -22.98 0.13 -4.06
CA THR A 50 -24.07 0.18 -5.04
C THR A 50 -24.30 1.60 -5.55
N VAL A 51 -24.42 2.58 -4.65
CA VAL A 51 -24.60 4.00 -4.99
C VAL A 51 -23.35 4.56 -5.67
N GLY A 52 -22.17 4.09 -5.29
CA GLY A 52 -20.89 4.45 -5.89
C GLY A 52 -20.59 3.80 -7.24
N THR A 53 -21.61 3.48 -8.04
CA THR A 53 -21.49 3.03 -9.43
C THR A 53 -21.90 4.15 -10.40
N MET A 54 -21.30 4.18 -11.60
CA MET A 54 -21.70 5.14 -12.64
C MET A 54 -23.16 5.00 -13.05
N TRP A 55 -23.71 3.79 -12.97
CA TRP A 55 -25.13 3.52 -13.21
C TRP A 55 -26.05 4.36 -12.34
N THR A 56 -25.73 4.52 -11.06
CA THR A 56 -26.52 5.36 -10.14
C THR A 56 -26.52 6.82 -10.58
N ALA A 57 -25.40 7.35 -11.07
CA ALA A 57 -25.33 8.70 -11.60
C ALA A 57 -26.26 8.87 -12.82
N TYR A 58 -26.32 7.86 -13.71
CA TYR A 58 -27.23 7.88 -14.86
C TYR A 58 -28.71 7.81 -14.45
N VAL A 59 -29.06 6.94 -13.48
CA VAL A 59 -30.42 6.85 -12.95
C VAL A 59 -30.84 8.16 -12.28
N PHE A 60 -29.98 8.77 -11.48
CA PHE A 60 -30.26 10.05 -10.82
C PHE A 60 -30.34 11.20 -11.82
N SER A 61 -29.53 11.19 -12.87
CA SER A 61 -29.64 12.16 -13.96
C SER A 61 -30.99 12.03 -14.67
N ALA A 62 -31.43 10.81 -14.96
CA ALA A 62 -32.74 10.56 -15.56
C ALA A 62 -33.88 11.01 -14.63
N LEU A 63 -33.81 10.71 -13.34
CA LEU A 63 -34.78 11.16 -12.34
C LEU A 63 -34.84 12.69 -12.24
N ALA A 64 -33.70 13.36 -12.24
CA ALA A 64 -33.67 14.82 -12.21
C ALA A 64 -34.34 15.42 -13.46
N LEU A 65 -34.12 14.83 -14.65
CA LEU A 65 -34.74 15.26 -15.91
C LEU A 65 -36.27 15.15 -15.91
N PHE A 66 -36.87 14.26 -15.11
CA PHE A 66 -38.33 14.22 -14.97
C PHE A 66 -38.92 15.50 -14.38
N ALA A 67 -38.16 16.25 -13.57
CA ALA A 67 -38.61 17.52 -12.97
C ALA A 67 -38.30 18.74 -13.87
N LEU A 68 -37.53 18.58 -14.95
CA LEU A 68 -37.17 19.66 -15.86
C LEU A 68 -38.38 20.31 -16.57
N PRO A 69 -39.38 19.57 -17.10
CA PRO A 69 -40.52 20.18 -17.79
C PRO A 69 -41.30 21.15 -16.91
N ASP A 70 -41.43 20.86 -15.61
CA ASP A 70 -42.14 21.73 -14.68
C ASP A 70 -41.34 22.98 -14.33
N ALA A 71 -40.01 22.86 -14.22
CA ALA A 71 -39.13 24.02 -14.06
C ALA A 71 -39.20 24.96 -15.28
N ILE A 72 -39.26 24.41 -16.50
CA ILE A 72 -39.39 25.20 -17.74
C ILE A 72 -40.71 25.97 -17.76
N LYS A 73 -41.83 25.34 -17.38
CA LYS A 73 -43.14 26.01 -17.33
C LYS A 73 -43.19 27.20 -16.36
N GLN A 74 -42.40 27.16 -15.28
CA GLN A 74 -42.35 28.21 -14.27
C GLN A 74 -41.42 29.38 -14.66
N GLY A 75 -40.53 29.19 -15.64
CA GLY A 75 -39.66 30.22 -16.21
C GLY A 75 -38.17 30.07 -15.88
N THR A 76 -37.35 30.94 -16.47
CA THR A 76 -35.87 30.82 -16.46
C THR A 76 -35.24 30.74 -15.07
N TYR A 77 -35.77 31.48 -14.10
CA TYR A 77 -35.28 31.43 -12.71
C TYR A 77 -35.37 30.01 -12.12
N TYR A 78 -36.52 29.35 -12.31
CA TYR A 78 -36.75 28.00 -11.79
C TYR A 78 -35.90 26.95 -12.50
N VAL A 79 -35.58 27.14 -13.78
CA VAL A 79 -34.63 26.27 -14.51
C VAL A 79 -33.23 26.36 -13.90
N ILE A 80 -32.75 27.56 -13.58
CA ILE A 80 -31.44 27.77 -12.95
C ILE A 80 -31.40 27.14 -11.54
N VAL A 81 -32.47 27.32 -10.76
CA VAL A 81 -32.59 26.73 -9.42
C VAL A 81 -32.63 25.21 -9.50
N TRP A 82 -33.43 24.64 -10.41
CA TRP A 82 -33.49 23.20 -10.65
C TRP A 82 -32.12 22.64 -11.07
N LEU A 83 -31.40 23.32 -11.98
CA LEU A 83 -30.10 22.86 -12.45
C LEU A 83 -29.05 22.88 -11.33
N SER A 84 -28.95 24.00 -10.61
CA SER A 84 -27.92 24.20 -9.58
C SER A 84 -28.17 23.38 -8.31
N SER A 85 -29.43 23.20 -7.91
CA SER A 85 -29.79 22.48 -6.68
C SER A 85 -30.26 21.06 -6.98
N SER A 86 -31.35 20.86 -7.70
CA SER A 86 -31.94 19.51 -7.86
C SER A 86 -31.10 18.58 -8.74
N PHE A 87 -30.60 19.08 -9.88
CA PHE A 87 -29.83 18.27 -10.81
C PHE A 87 -28.38 18.07 -10.34
N LEU A 88 -27.62 19.16 -10.20
CA LEU A 88 -26.21 19.06 -9.85
C LEU A 88 -26.00 18.36 -8.50
N GLN A 89 -26.76 18.71 -7.46
CA GLN A 89 -26.57 18.11 -6.13
C GLN A 89 -26.90 16.61 -6.11
N LEU A 90 -27.99 16.19 -6.77
CA LEU A 90 -28.37 14.79 -6.84
C LEU A 90 -27.33 13.96 -7.62
N VAL A 91 -26.82 14.49 -8.74
CA VAL A 91 -25.89 13.78 -9.61
C VAL A 91 -24.44 13.82 -9.11
N LEU A 92 -24.02 14.90 -8.43
CA LEU A 92 -22.65 15.03 -7.91
C LEU A 92 -22.34 13.98 -6.85
N LEU A 93 -23.30 13.63 -5.99
CA LEU A 93 -23.04 12.71 -4.87
C LEU A 93 -22.55 11.33 -5.35
N PRO A 94 -23.24 10.60 -6.24
CA PRO A 94 -22.72 9.35 -6.80
C PRO A 94 -21.39 9.52 -7.54
N ILE A 95 -21.22 10.59 -8.32
CA ILE A 95 -20.00 10.84 -9.11
C ILE A 95 -18.78 11.00 -8.19
N ILE A 96 -18.92 11.78 -7.11
CA ILE A 96 -17.85 11.94 -6.11
C ILE A 96 -17.50 10.59 -5.49
N ILE A 97 -18.51 9.79 -5.10
CA ILE A 97 -18.28 8.48 -4.48
C ILE A 97 -17.56 7.54 -5.46
N VAL A 98 -17.96 7.51 -6.74
CA VAL A 98 -17.26 6.74 -7.78
C VAL A 98 -15.81 7.19 -7.90
N GLY A 99 -15.57 8.50 -7.98
CA GLY A 99 -14.22 9.07 -8.08
C GLY A 99 -13.36 8.71 -6.87
N GLN A 100 -13.91 8.74 -5.67
CA GLN A 100 -13.23 8.33 -4.44
C GLN A 100 -12.94 6.82 -4.43
N ASN A 101 -13.88 5.97 -4.87
CA ASN A 101 -13.68 4.52 -4.96
C ASN A 101 -12.56 4.15 -5.95
N ILE A 102 -12.50 4.83 -7.10
CA ILE A 102 -11.42 4.64 -8.09
C ILE A 102 -10.07 5.06 -7.51
N GLN A 103 -10.00 6.23 -6.86
CA GLN A 103 -8.77 6.71 -6.22
C GLN A 103 -8.31 5.78 -5.10
N ALA A 104 -9.23 5.28 -4.26
CA ALA A 104 -8.93 4.33 -3.20
C ALA A 104 -8.39 3.02 -3.75
N LYS A 105 -9.01 2.47 -4.80
CA LYS A 105 -8.53 1.24 -5.45
C LYS A 105 -7.14 1.40 -6.06
N SER A 106 -6.87 2.55 -6.69
CA SER A 106 -5.55 2.87 -7.23
C SER A 106 -4.50 3.07 -6.13
N ALA A 107 -4.88 3.68 -5.00
CA ALA A 107 -4.01 3.80 -3.84
C ALA A 107 -3.67 2.43 -3.25
N ASP A 108 -4.68 1.56 -3.06
CA ASP A 108 -4.50 0.18 -2.59
C ASP A 108 -3.52 -0.59 -3.50
N LYS A 109 -3.68 -0.47 -4.82
CA LYS A 109 -2.78 -1.10 -5.80
C LYS A 109 -1.35 -0.59 -5.67
N ARG A 110 -1.15 0.72 -5.60
CA ARG A 110 0.19 1.31 -5.42
C ARG A 110 0.82 0.86 -4.11
N SER A 111 0.05 0.81 -3.03
CA SER A 111 0.54 0.32 -1.73
C SER A 111 0.96 -1.15 -1.79
N GLU A 112 0.22 -1.98 -2.54
CA GLU A 112 0.60 -3.39 -2.76
C GLU A 112 1.89 -3.51 -3.59
N GLU A 113 2.04 -2.71 -4.65
CA GLU A 113 3.27 -2.67 -5.46
C GLU A 113 4.46 -2.19 -4.63
N THR A 114 4.32 -1.09 -3.87
CA THR A 114 5.37 -0.59 -2.97
C THR A 114 5.78 -1.62 -1.92
N TYR A 115 4.82 -2.38 -1.38
CA TYR A 115 5.12 -3.47 -0.45
C TYR A 115 5.97 -4.57 -1.11
N LYS A 116 5.61 -4.99 -2.33
CA LYS A 116 6.37 -6.01 -3.08
C LYS A 116 7.77 -5.54 -3.45
N ASP A 117 7.90 -4.28 -3.85
CA ASP A 117 9.20 -3.67 -4.16
C ASP A 117 10.09 -3.64 -2.92
N ALA A 118 9.54 -3.24 -1.77
CA ALA A 118 10.26 -3.25 -0.50
C ALA A 118 10.69 -4.66 -0.07
N GLU A 119 9.84 -5.67 -0.29
CA GLU A 119 10.17 -7.07 -0.04
C GLU A 119 11.33 -7.55 -0.95
N ALA A 120 11.30 -7.19 -2.22
CA ALA A 120 12.36 -7.52 -3.18
C ALA A 120 13.70 -6.89 -2.78
N VAL A 121 13.69 -5.59 -2.43
CA VAL A 121 14.89 -4.88 -1.96
C VAL A 121 15.46 -5.52 -0.69
N LEU A 122 14.60 -5.90 0.27
CA LEU A 122 15.04 -6.57 1.49
C LEU A 122 15.70 -7.92 1.20
N LYS A 123 15.13 -8.72 0.30
CA LYS A 123 15.73 -10.00 -0.12
C LYS A 123 17.08 -9.81 -0.82
N GLU A 124 17.19 -8.80 -1.66
CA GLU A 124 18.46 -8.48 -2.34
C GLU A 124 19.53 -8.02 -1.34
N ALA A 125 19.15 -7.19 -0.37
CA ALA A 125 20.04 -6.77 0.71
C ALA A 125 20.53 -7.97 1.55
N GLU A 126 19.66 -8.94 1.85
CA GLU A 126 20.04 -10.19 2.52
C GLU A 126 21.04 -11.00 1.69
N LYS A 127 20.90 -11.01 0.36
CA LYS A 127 21.84 -11.69 -0.55
C LYS A 127 23.20 -11.01 -0.59
N ILE A 128 23.23 -9.68 -0.66
CA ILE A 128 24.47 -8.90 -0.58
C ILE A 128 25.19 -9.19 0.74
N GLN A 129 24.44 -9.24 1.86
CA GLN A 129 25.02 -9.56 3.17
C GLN A 129 25.62 -10.97 3.21
N GLN A 130 24.92 -11.97 2.67
CA GLN A 130 25.45 -13.34 2.55
C GLN A 130 26.73 -13.37 1.72
N HIS A 131 26.77 -12.60 0.64
CA HIS A 131 27.94 -12.51 -0.23
C HIS A 131 29.13 -11.86 0.48
N LEU A 132 28.92 -10.78 1.25
CA LEU A 132 29.98 -10.13 2.05
C LEU A 132 30.55 -11.09 3.10
N LEU A 133 29.71 -11.86 3.79
CA LEU A 133 30.18 -12.86 4.76
C LEU A 133 31.03 -13.95 4.09
N ALA A 134 30.64 -14.40 2.90
CA ALA A 134 31.44 -15.35 2.13
C ALA A 134 32.78 -14.75 1.68
N GLN A 135 32.80 -13.46 1.30
CA GLN A 135 34.05 -12.76 0.98
C GLN A 135 34.96 -12.64 2.20
N ASP A 136 34.42 -12.30 3.37
CA ASP A 136 35.19 -12.22 4.63
C ASP A 136 35.86 -13.55 4.96
N GLU A 137 35.17 -14.68 4.73
CA GLU A 137 35.73 -16.03 4.94
C GLU A 137 36.90 -16.31 3.99
N VAL A 138 36.77 -15.96 2.71
CA VAL A 138 37.84 -16.11 1.71
C VAL A 138 39.03 -15.22 2.05
N ILE A 139 38.81 -13.96 2.41
CA ILE A 139 39.87 -13.02 2.82
C ILE A 139 40.60 -13.55 4.06
N ALA A 140 39.87 -14.06 5.05
CA ALA A 140 40.47 -14.69 6.23
C ALA A 140 41.30 -15.93 5.85
N GLY A 141 40.87 -16.71 4.86
CA GLY A 141 41.62 -17.82 4.31
C GLY A 141 42.94 -17.40 3.66
N ILE A 142 42.90 -16.39 2.78
CA ILE A 142 44.09 -15.82 2.12
C ILE A 142 45.08 -15.27 3.17
N LEU A 143 44.59 -14.55 4.17
CA LEU A 143 45.44 -14.00 5.23
C LEU A 143 46.16 -15.09 6.03
N ARG A 144 45.50 -16.21 6.33
CA ARG A 144 46.15 -17.37 6.98
C ARG A 144 47.24 -18.00 6.11
N GLN A 145 47.00 -18.11 4.79
CA GLN A 145 48.01 -18.61 3.87
C GLN A 145 49.24 -17.70 3.84
N LEU A 146 49.03 -16.39 3.74
CA LEU A 146 50.13 -15.40 3.77
C LEU A 146 50.93 -15.45 5.07
N GLN A 147 50.27 -15.57 6.22
CA GLN A 147 50.94 -15.73 7.52
C GLN A 147 51.70 -17.05 7.62
N GLY A 148 51.17 -18.14 7.07
CA GLY A 148 51.83 -19.44 7.00
C GLY A 148 53.03 -19.51 6.06
N THR A 149 53.15 -18.58 5.10
CA THR A 149 54.31 -18.45 4.19
C THR A 149 55.44 -17.57 4.73
N THR A 150 55.38 -17.11 5.98
CA THR A 150 56.53 -16.41 6.61
C THR A 150 57.67 -17.44 6.78
N PRO A 151 58.84 -17.28 6.12
CA PRO A 151 59.93 -18.23 6.25
C PRO A 151 60.44 -18.25 7.71
N PRO A 152 60.76 -19.41 8.30
CA PRO A 152 61.23 -19.50 9.69
C PRO A 152 62.65 -18.95 9.94
N ASP A 153 63.31 -18.32 8.95
CA ASP A 153 64.78 -18.27 8.94
C ASP A 153 65.38 -16.85 8.89
N ALA A 154 64.63 -15.80 9.27
CA ALA A 154 65.16 -14.43 9.27
C ALA A 154 65.87 -14.01 10.59
N GLU A 155 65.88 -14.85 11.63
CA GLU A 155 66.46 -14.50 12.94
C GLU A 155 67.80 -15.18 13.28
N THR A 156 68.38 -16.02 12.41
CA THR A 156 69.63 -16.76 12.75
C THR A 156 70.91 -16.27 12.05
N ARG A 157 70.90 -15.12 11.36
CA ARG A 157 72.11 -14.54 10.72
C ARG A 157 72.50 -13.17 11.28
N SER A 158 72.76 -13.09 12.58
CA SER A 158 73.70 -12.11 13.12
C SER A 158 74.28 -12.63 14.44
N ARG A 159 75.23 -13.56 14.34
CA ARG A 159 76.35 -13.67 15.27
C ARG A 159 77.58 -13.11 14.59
#